data_AF-A0A7J8YUV2-F1
#
_entry.id   AF-A0A7J8YUV2-F1
#
_cell.length_a   1.000
_cell.length_b   1.000
_cell.length_c   1.000
_cell.angle_alpha   90.00
_cell.angle_beta   90.00
_cell.angle_gamma   90.00
#
_symmetry.space_group_name_H-M   'P 1'
#
loop_
_entity.id
_entity.type
_entity.pdbx_description
1 polymer ?
#
loop_
_entity_poly.entity_id
_entity_poly.type
_entity_poly.pdbx_seq_one_letter_code
_entity_poly.pdbx_strand_id
1 'polypeptide(L)'
;MQWVKFVGSLNHSVFRTAKNKLFPSRTITVDKKPKSGDFTKIQDAIDSLPFINLVRVVIKVHAGVYTEKVNIPPLKAFITIEGAGADKTIVQWGDTAQTPGARGQPLGTYGSATFAVNSPYFIAKHITFKNTAPIPAPGAIGKQAVAFRISADTATFVGCRFLGAQDTLYDHFGRHYYKDCYIEGSVDFIFGNALSLFEGCHVHAIARLTGAVTAQNRGSILDDTGFSFVKCKVTGSGALYLGRAWGPFSRVVFAYTYMDNIILPKGWYNWGDPNREM
;
A
#
# COMPACT_ATOMS: atom_id res chain seq x y z
N MET A 1 -30.69 -19.12 2.31
CA MET A 1 -29.45 -19.18 3.13
C MET A 1 -28.63 -20.48 2.97
N GLN A 2 -29.11 -21.54 2.29
CA GLN A 2 -28.31 -22.75 2.02
C GLN A 2 -27.33 -22.63 0.83
N TRP A 3 -27.61 -21.74 -0.14
CA TRP A 3 -26.76 -21.56 -1.33
C TRP A 3 -25.36 -21.00 -1.03
N VAL A 4 -25.20 -20.14 -0.01
CA VAL A 4 -23.90 -19.56 0.38
C VAL A 4 -22.96 -20.60 0.99
N LYS A 5 -23.50 -21.70 1.55
CA LYS A 5 -22.67 -22.80 2.09
C LYS A 5 -22.17 -23.75 1.00
N PHE A 6 -22.84 -23.83 -0.16
CA PHE A 6 -22.47 -24.75 -1.23
C PHE A 6 -21.26 -24.28 -2.04
N VAL A 7 -21.07 -22.96 -2.18
CA VAL A 7 -19.88 -22.39 -2.86
C VAL A 7 -18.68 -22.21 -1.92
N GLY A 8 -18.91 -22.34 -0.60
CA GLY A 8 -17.85 -22.27 0.42
C GLY A 8 -17.03 -23.55 0.59
N SER A 9 -17.33 -24.62 -0.15
CA SER A 9 -16.66 -25.93 -0.03
C SER A 9 -15.66 -26.25 -1.14
N LEU A 10 -15.43 -25.34 -2.09
CA LEU A 10 -14.16 -25.37 -2.82
C LEU A 10 -13.09 -24.98 -1.82
N ASN A 11 -12.09 -25.82 -1.61
CA ASN A 11 -10.93 -25.63 -0.74
C ASN A 11 -10.10 -24.37 -1.12
N HIS A 12 -10.70 -23.19 -1.07
CA HIS A 12 -10.06 -21.91 -1.28
C HIS A 12 -9.39 -21.53 0.03
N SER A 13 -8.07 -21.67 0.02
CA SER A 13 -7.13 -21.55 1.13
C SER A 13 -6.88 -22.85 1.91
N VAL A 14 -5.90 -23.60 1.42
CA VAL A 14 -5.07 -24.48 2.25
C VAL A 14 -3.99 -23.67 3.00
N PHE A 15 -4.30 -22.48 3.54
CA PHE A 15 -3.47 -21.90 4.60
C PHE A 15 -3.64 -22.75 5.87
N ARG A 16 -3.14 -24.00 5.84
CA ARG A 16 -2.78 -24.71 7.06
C ARG A 16 -1.86 -23.76 7.82
N THR A 17 -2.06 -23.63 9.13
CA THR A 17 -1.14 -22.89 10.00
C THR A 17 0.29 -23.28 9.63
N ALA A 18 1.07 -22.33 9.11
CA ALA A 18 2.44 -22.59 8.76
C ALA A 18 3.16 -23.03 10.05
N LYS A 19 3.52 -24.32 10.14
CA LYS A 19 4.26 -24.87 11.28
C LYS A 19 5.72 -24.37 11.32
N ASN A 20 6.17 -23.73 10.25
CA ASN A 20 7.51 -23.18 10.14
C ASN A 20 7.62 -21.92 11.00
N LYS A 21 8.25 -22.04 12.18
CA LYS A 21 8.80 -20.91 12.91
C LYS A 21 10.03 -20.43 12.14
N LEU A 22 9.86 -19.41 11.30
CA LEU A 22 10.97 -18.78 10.58
C LEU A 22 11.72 -17.87 11.56
N PHE A 23 12.97 -18.22 11.85
CA PHE A 23 13.90 -17.32 12.53
C PHE A 23 14.60 -16.45 11.47
N PRO A 24 14.78 -15.15 11.72
CA PRO A 24 15.53 -14.32 10.79
C PRO A 24 16.98 -14.76 10.75
N SER A 25 17.56 -14.87 9.55
CA SER A 25 18.99 -15.20 9.40
C SER A 25 19.89 -14.06 9.86
N ARG A 26 19.38 -12.82 9.78
CA ARG A 26 20.07 -11.62 10.25
C ARG A 26 19.06 -10.59 10.77
N THR A 27 19.42 -9.91 11.85
CA THR A 27 18.72 -8.71 12.32
C THR A 27 19.66 -7.52 12.19
N ILE A 28 19.17 -6.40 11.66
CA ILE A 28 19.87 -5.11 11.57
C ILE A 28 19.02 -4.09 12.32
N THR A 29 19.65 -3.19 13.07
CA THR A 29 18.98 -2.12 13.81
C THR A 29 19.26 -0.77 13.16
N VAL A 30 18.22 0.03 12.97
CA VAL A 30 18.29 1.40 12.45
C VAL A 30 17.81 2.36 13.53
N ASP A 31 18.67 3.27 13.98
CA ASP A 31 18.35 4.30 14.97
C ASP A 31 18.91 5.65 14.52
N LYS A 32 18.09 6.71 14.58
CA LYS A 32 18.53 8.07 14.21
C LYS A 32 19.70 8.57 15.06
N LYS A 33 19.83 8.10 16.30
CA LYS A 33 20.94 8.43 17.18
C LYS A 33 22.17 7.67 16.70
N PRO A 34 23.25 8.37 16.29
CA PRO A 34 24.48 7.71 15.91
C PRO A 34 24.96 6.75 17.00
N LYS A 35 25.49 5.59 16.59
CA LYS A 35 26.00 4.52 17.47
C LYS A 35 24.93 3.81 18.34
N SER A 36 23.64 4.12 18.19
CA SER A 36 22.54 3.43 18.90
C SER A 36 21.90 2.29 18.07
N GLY A 37 22.29 2.18 16.80
CA GLY A 37 21.95 1.08 15.89
C GLY A 37 23.10 0.86 14.91
N ASP A 38 22.95 -0.14 14.04
CA ASP A 38 23.94 -0.45 12.98
C ASP A 38 23.97 0.65 11.91
N PHE A 39 22.84 1.29 11.64
CA PHE A 39 22.69 2.37 10.68
C PHE A 39 21.80 3.51 11.21
N THR A 40 21.96 4.70 10.66
CA THR A 40 21.10 5.86 10.96
C THR A 40 19.97 6.06 9.94
N LYS A 41 20.08 5.41 8.77
CA LYS A 41 19.09 5.47 7.68
C LYS A 41 18.64 4.07 7.29
N ILE A 42 17.41 3.97 6.81
CA ILE A 42 16.83 2.70 6.36
C ILE A 42 17.45 2.28 5.03
N GLN A 43 17.67 3.23 4.11
CA GLN A 43 18.30 2.94 2.83
C GLN A 43 19.71 2.37 2.98
N ASP A 44 20.53 2.94 3.88
CA ASP A 44 21.89 2.45 4.15
C ASP A 44 21.89 1.00 4.67
N ALA A 45 20.92 0.65 5.54
CA ALA A 45 20.75 -0.71 6.02
C ALA A 45 20.41 -1.69 4.89
N ILE A 46 19.53 -1.30 3.97
CA ILE A 46 19.19 -2.08 2.77
C ILE A 46 20.40 -2.21 1.85
N ASP A 47 21.21 -1.17 1.71
CA ASP A 47 22.39 -1.14 0.84
C ASP A 47 23.58 -1.93 1.39
N SER A 48 23.60 -2.18 2.70
CA SER A 48 24.57 -3.08 3.34
C SER A 48 24.35 -4.57 3.03
N LEU A 49 23.20 -4.94 2.47
CA LEU A 49 22.89 -6.32 2.13
C LEU A 49 23.56 -6.75 0.83
N PRO A 50 23.87 -8.05 0.66
CA PRO A 50 24.36 -8.57 -0.61
C PRO A 50 23.44 -8.19 -1.77
N PHE A 51 24.02 -8.05 -2.97
CA PHE A 51 23.28 -7.72 -4.19
C PHE A 51 22.11 -8.68 -4.45
N ILE A 52 22.33 -9.98 -4.20
CA ILE A 52 21.30 -11.02 -4.19
C ILE A 52 21.08 -11.46 -2.74
N ASN A 53 19.89 -11.24 -2.21
CA ASN A 53 19.51 -11.71 -0.87
C ASN A 53 18.58 -12.92 -0.97
N LEU A 54 19.02 -14.04 -0.39
CA LEU A 54 18.29 -15.33 -0.42
C LEU A 54 17.68 -15.71 0.93
N VAL A 55 17.92 -14.92 1.97
CA VAL A 55 17.57 -15.24 3.37
C VAL A 55 16.77 -14.12 4.01
N ARG A 56 15.94 -14.46 5.01
CA ARG A 56 15.14 -13.47 5.74
C ARG A 56 16.04 -12.54 6.55
N VAL A 57 16.02 -11.24 6.23
CA VAL A 57 16.67 -10.19 7.01
C VAL A 57 15.61 -9.31 7.65
N VAL A 58 15.68 -9.11 8.96
CA VAL A 58 14.80 -8.19 9.70
C VAL A 58 15.55 -6.91 9.99
N ILE A 59 15.06 -5.80 9.46
CA ILE A 59 15.54 -4.45 9.75
C ILE A 59 14.59 -3.83 10.78
N LYS A 60 15.04 -3.75 12.03
CA LYS A 60 14.31 -3.11 13.13
C LYS A 60 14.58 -1.62 13.11
N VAL A 61 13.55 -0.83 12.91
CA VAL A 61 13.62 0.62 12.82
C VAL A 61 13.08 1.20 14.13
N HIS A 62 13.97 1.87 14.88
CA HIS A 62 13.63 2.48 16.15
C HIS A 62 12.64 3.65 15.99
N ALA A 63 12.13 4.15 17.12
CA ALA A 63 11.23 5.29 17.12
C ALA A 63 11.92 6.54 16.54
N GLY A 64 11.23 7.25 15.66
CA GLY A 64 11.74 8.43 15.00
C GLY A 64 11.04 8.74 13.67
N VAL A 65 11.26 9.97 13.21
CA VAL A 65 10.86 10.42 11.87
C VAL A 65 12.06 10.39 10.94
N TYR A 66 12.04 9.49 9.97
CA TYR A 66 13.06 9.27 8.96
C TYR A 66 12.65 9.99 7.68
N THR A 67 13.28 11.13 7.39
CA THR A 67 13.02 11.88 6.15
C THR A 67 13.99 11.40 5.08
N GLU A 68 13.61 10.36 4.35
CA GLU A 68 14.41 9.72 3.30
C GLU A 68 13.50 9.05 2.27
N LYS A 69 13.98 8.93 1.02
CA LYS A 69 13.39 7.98 0.06
C LYS A 69 14.05 6.62 0.23
N VAL A 70 13.23 5.58 0.23
CA VAL A 70 13.71 4.20 0.33
C VAL A 70 13.29 3.42 -0.91
N ASN A 71 14.23 2.66 -1.49
CA ASN A 71 13.99 1.76 -2.60
C ASN A 71 14.63 0.40 -2.32
N ILE A 72 13.82 -0.66 -2.33
CA ILE A 72 14.27 -2.05 -2.28
C ILE A 72 14.32 -2.59 -3.72
N PRO A 73 15.51 -2.85 -4.28
CA PRO A 73 15.67 -3.40 -5.63
C PRO A 73 15.17 -4.85 -5.75
N PRO A 74 14.86 -5.33 -6.97
CA PRO A 74 14.24 -6.65 -7.15
C PRO A 74 14.99 -7.85 -6.58
N LEU A 75 16.32 -7.80 -6.54
CA LEU A 75 17.17 -8.91 -6.09
C LEU A 75 17.37 -8.98 -4.57
N LYS A 76 16.77 -8.06 -3.81
CA LYS A 76 16.84 -8.02 -2.33
C LYS A 76 15.59 -8.63 -1.67
N ALA A 77 15.30 -9.89 -2.00
CA ALA A 77 14.10 -10.59 -1.53
C ALA A 77 14.13 -10.82 -0.01
N PHE A 78 12.99 -11.22 0.58
CA PHE A 78 12.91 -11.63 1.99
C PHE A 78 13.33 -10.53 3.01
N ILE A 79 13.18 -9.26 2.69
CA ILE A 79 13.36 -8.17 3.66
C ILE A 79 12.11 -8.02 4.53
N THR A 80 12.31 -7.84 5.83
CA THR A 80 11.30 -7.40 6.78
C THR A 80 11.69 -6.06 7.36
N ILE A 81 10.80 -5.07 7.30
CA ILE A 81 10.92 -3.80 8.02
C ILE A 81 9.98 -3.84 9.22
N GLU A 82 10.53 -3.66 10.42
CA GLU A 82 9.76 -3.69 11.67
C GLU A 82 10.00 -2.40 12.46
N GLY A 83 8.98 -1.56 12.57
CA GLY A 83 9.04 -0.35 13.39
C GLY A 83 8.79 -0.61 14.87
N ALA A 84 9.12 0.37 15.72
CA ALA A 84 8.86 0.33 17.17
C ALA A 84 7.38 0.60 17.54
N GLY A 85 6.50 0.71 16.55
CA GLY A 85 5.12 1.17 16.68
C GLY A 85 4.79 2.12 15.53
N ALA A 86 3.63 1.95 14.89
CA ALA A 86 3.32 2.76 13.71
C ALA A 86 3.11 4.24 14.04
N ASP A 87 2.71 4.56 15.27
CA ASP A 87 2.65 5.91 15.82
C ASP A 87 4.03 6.51 16.16
N LYS A 88 5.07 5.69 16.25
CA LYS A 88 6.41 6.07 16.73
C LYS A 88 7.48 6.07 15.65
N THR A 89 7.34 5.22 14.64
CA THR A 89 8.31 5.07 13.56
C THR A 89 7.67 5.49 12.24
N ILE A 90 8.15 6.60 11.67
CA ILE A 90 7.59 7.24 10.48
C ILE A 90 8.69 7.41 9.45
N VAL A 91 8.49 6.88 8.25
CA VAL A 91 9.31 7.20 7.06
C VAL A 91 8.52 8.17 6.21
N GLN A 92 9.13 9.29 5.84
CA GLN A 92 8.45 10.33 5.08
C GLN A 92 9.31 10.95 3.96
N TRP A 93 8.64 11.30 2.88
CA TRP A 93 9.18 12.13 1.80
C TRP A 93 8.07 12.96 1.18
N GLY A 94 8.38 13.85 0.22
CA GLY A 94 7.44 14.85 -0.28
C GLY A 94 7.37 14.97 -1.80
N ASP A 95 7.71 13.92 -2.55
CA ASP A 95 7.67 13.97 -4.00
C ASP A 95 6.24 13.87 -4.54
N THR A 96 5.98 14.61 -5.62
CA THR A 96 4.78 14.47 -6.44
C THR A 96 5.18 13.93 -7.82
N ALA A 97 4.21 13.53 -8.63
CA ALA A 97 4.46 13.12 -10.02
C ALA A 97 5.15 14.21 -10.85
N GLN A 98 4.95 15.49 -10.51
CA GLN A 98 5.58 16.63 -11.18
C GLN A 98 6.96 16.99 -10.63
N THR A 99 7.40 16.40 -9.51
CA THR A 99 8.74 16.67 -8.98
C THR A 99 9.79 16.38 -10.07
N PRO A 100 10.75 17.29 -10.34
CA PRO A 100 11.81 17.04 -11.30
C PRO A 100 12.70 15.87 -10.89
N GLY A 101 12.87 14.90 -11.78
CA GLY A 101 13.82 13.81 -11.66
C GLY A 101 15.24 14.22 -12.04
N ALA A 102 16.16 13.26 -12.02
CA ALA A 102 17.60 13.50 -12.20
C ALA A 102 18.00 14.17 -13.53
N ARG A 103 17.18 14.06 -14.59
CA ARG A 103 17.42 14.72 -15.89
C ARG A 103 16.40 15.82 -16.18
N GLY A 104 15.72 16.34 -15.15
CA GLY A 104 14.73 17.41 -15.25
C GLY A 104 13.32 16.97 -15.68
N GLN A 105 13.13 15.73 -16.11
CA GLN A 105 11.82 15.18 -16.44
C GLN A 105 10.98 14.93 -15.17
N PRO A 106 9.64 15.04 -15.21
CA PRO A 106 8.79 14.67 -14.08
C PRO A 106 9.03 13.22 -13.63
N LEU A 107 9.08 12.98 -12.32
CA LEU A 107 9.20 11.62 -11.75
C LEU A 107 8.04 10.69 -12.16
N GLY A 108 6.86 11.28 -12.43
CA GLY A 108 5.61 10.55 -12.58
C GLY A 108 5.15 9.91 -11.27
N THR A 109 3.92 9.38 -11.27
CA THR A 109 3.34 8.72 -10.08
C THR A 109 4.22 7.57 -9.59
N TYR A 110 4.81 6.79 -10.50
CA TYR A 110 5.68 5.67 -10.13
C TYR A 110 6.93 6.11 -9.34
N GLY A 111 7.53 7.23 -9.74
CA GLY A 111 8.74 7.77 -9.15
C GLY A 111 8.51 8.59 -7.88
N SER A 112 7.27 9.01 -7.58
CA SER A 112 6.95 9.85 -6.42
C SER A 112 6.91 9.10 -5.09
N ALA A 113 7.00 7.76 -5.12
CA ALA A 113 6.95 6.92 -3.93
C ALA A 113 8.00 7.30 -2.88
N THR A 114 7.56 7.55 -1.64
CA THR A 114 8.44 7.70 -0.48
C THR A 114 9.18 6.41 -0.19
N PHE A 115 8.45 5.29 -0.21
CA PHE A 115 9.01 3.96 0.00
C PHE A 115 8.57 3.05 -1.15
N ALA A 116 9.53 2.53 -1.91
CA ALA A 116 9.32 1.68 -3.07
C ALA A 116 9.90 0.28 -2.83
N VAL A 117 9.08 -0.75 -3.00
CA VAL A 117 9.50 -2.15 -2.90
C VAL A 117 9.30 -2.82 -4.25
N ASN A 118 10.37 -3.41 -4.79
CA ASN A 118 10.33 -4.14 -6.05
C ASN A 118 10.75 -5.61 -5.88
N SER A 119 10.79 -6.11 -4.64
CA SER A 119 11.33 -7.42 -4.31
C SER A 119 10.34 -8.32 -3.56
N PRO A 120 10.28 -9.63 -3.86
CA PRO A 120 9.25 -10.51 -3.32
C PRO A 120 9.49 -10.90 -1.87
N TYR A 121 8.45 -11.46 -1.24
CA TYR A 121 8.47 -11.92 0.15
C TYR A 121 8.70 -10.78 1.17
N PHE A 122 8.39 -9.54 0.79
CA PHE A 122 8.54 -8.38 1.66
C PHE A 122 7.55 -8.40 2.82
N ILE A 123 7.99 -7.97 4.01
CA ILE A 123 7.10 -7.80 5.16
C ILE A 123 7.33 -6.42 5.77
N ALA A 124 6.26 -5.70 6.08
CA ALA A 124 6.31 -4.52 6.95
C ALA A 124 5.43 -4.70 8.19
N LYS A 125 5.93 -4.26 9.34
CA LYS A 125 5.20 -4.29 10.61
C LYS A 125 5.35 -2.99 11.37
N HIS A 126 4.25 -2.52 11.95
CA HIS A 126 4.24 -1.47 12.98
C HIS A 126 5.05 -0.21 12.60
N ILE A 127 4.88 0.26 11.36
CA ILE A 127 5.60 1.42 10.81
C ILE A 127 4.66 2.26 9.95
N THR A 128 4.88 3.58 9.94
CA THR A 128 4.18 4.52 9.07
C THR A 128 5.01 4.86 7.84
N PHE A 129 4.38 4.83 6.66
CA PHE A 129 4.90 5.38 5.41
C PHE A 129 4.07 6.60 5.03
N LYS A 130 4.72 7.73 4.81
CA LYS A 130 4.04 9.01 4.59
C LYS A 130 4.58 9.76 3.38
N ASN A 131 3.69 10.20 2.50
CA ASN A 131 4.00 11.30 1.59
C ASN A 131 3.48 12.61 2.19
N THR A 132 4.32 13.64 2.26
CA THR A 132 3.99 14.94 2.87
C THR A 132 3.38 15.94 1.89
N ALA A 133 3.19 15.59 0.62
CA ALA A 133 2.52 16.45 -0.35
C ALA A 133 1.09 16.81 0.13
N PRO A 134 0.66 18.07 -0.03
CA PRO A 134 -0.66 18.51 0.43
C PRO A 134 -1.78 17.90 -0.42
N ILE A 135 -3.00 17.91 0.13
CA ILE A 135 -4.20 17.54 -0.62
C ILE A 135 -4.32 18.47 -1.85
N PRO A 136 -4.34 17.91 -3.09
CA PRO A 136 -4.45 18.71 -4.28
C PRO A 136 -5.83 19.35 -4.43
N ALA A 137 -5.88 20.48 -5.12
CA ALA A 137 -7.15 21.02 -5.61
C ALA A 137 -7.76 20.05 -6.66
N PRO A 138 -9.10 19.96 -6.76
CA PRO A 138 -9.74 19.16 -7.80
C PRO A 138 -9.21 19.52 -9.20
N GLY A 139 -8.89 18.51 -10.01
CA GLY A 139 -8.38 18.69 -11.37
C GLY A 139 -6.91 19.12 -11.47
N ALA A 140 -6.18 19.23 -10.34
CA ALA A 140 -4.77 19.58 -10.38
C ALA A 140 -3.93 18.51 -11.11
N ILE A 141 -3.07 18.96 -12.02
CA ILE A 141 -2.22 18.09 -12.84
C ILE A 141 -0.92 17.79 -12.08
N GLY A 142 -0.48 16.53 -12.12
CA GLY A 142 0.84 16.10 -11.63
C GLY A 142 0.98 16.09 -10.10
N LYS A 143 -0.14 16.10 -9.35
CA LYS A 143 -0.14 16.13 -7.88
C LYS A 143 -0.24 14.76 -7.19
N GLN A 144 -0.22 13.68 -7.97
CA GLN A 144 -0.14 12.32 -7.43
C GLN A 144 1.10 12.17 -6.55
N ALA A 145 0.96 11.62 -5.34
CA ALA A 145 2.02 11.63 -4.35
C ALA A 145 2.01 10.35 -3.51
N VAL A 146 2.80 9.37 -3.95
CA VAL A 146 2.77 8.02 -3.40
C VAL A 146 3.52 7.95 -2.07
N ALA A 147 2.88 7.44 -1.03
CA ALA A 147 3.51 7.15 0.25
C ALA A 147 4.22 5.80 0.21
N PHE A 148 3.59 4.80 -0.40
CA PHE A 148 4.15 3.46 -0.51
C PHE A 148 3.81 2.81 -1.84
N ARG A 149 4.80 2.20 -2.49
CA ARG A 149 4.61 1.39 -3.71
C ARG A 149 5.15 -0.02 -3.51
N ILE A 150 4.35 -1.02 -3.88
CA ILE A 150 4.78 -2.43 -3.94
C ILE A 150 4.59 -2.99 -5.34
N SER A 151 5.70 -3.45 -5.91
CA SER A 151 5.83 -4.02 -7.25
C SER A 151 6.51 -5.39 -7.16
N ALA A 152 5.93 -6.34 -6.42
CA ALA A 152 6.53 -7.66 -6.21
C ALA A 152 5.55 -8.64 -5.60
N ASP A 153 5.81 -9.94 -5.73
CA ASP A 153 4.88 -10.94 -5.24
C ASP A 153 5.07 -11.32 -3.74
N THR A 154 4.00 -11.78 -3.11
CA THR A 154 3.99 -12.32 -1.74
C THR A 154 4.43 -11.30 -0.68
N ALA A 155 3.77 -10.15 -0.60
CA ALA A 155 4.05 -9.14 0.43
C ALA A 155 3.03 -9.16 1.57
N THR A 156 3.45 -8.78 2.78
CA THR A 156 2.56 -8.70 3.95
C THR A 156 2.80 -7.43 4.76
N PHE A 157 1.71 -6.80 5.20
CA PHE A 157 1.71 -5.57 5.98
C PHE A 157 0.85 -5.78 7.22
N VAL A 158 1.40 -5.56 8.41
CA VAL A 158 0.68 -5.79 9.68
C VAL A 158 0.79 -4.57 10.58
N GLY A 159 -0.35 -3.96 10.92
CA GLY A 159 -0.37 -2.79 11.80
C GLY A 159 0.41 -1.60 11.23
N CYS A 160 0.51 -1.48 9.91
CA CYS A 160 1.17 -0.36 9.24
C CYS A 160 0.21 0.82 9.03
N ARG A 161 0.76 2.02 8.85
CA ARG A 161 -0.01 3.19 8.41
C ARG A 161 0.52 3.71 7.08
N PHE A 162 -0.36 4.03 6.16
CA PHE A 162 -0.06 4.63 4.86
C PHE A 162 -0.74 5.99 4.79
N LEU A 163 0.03 7.07 4.78
CA LEU A 163 -0.48 8.43 4.91
C LEU A 163 -0.13 9.26 3.68
N GLY A 164 -1.12 9.82 3.02
CA GLY A 164 -0.93 10.66 1.84
C GLY A 164 -2.23 11.35 1.47
N ALA A 165 -2.29 11.89 0.26
CA ALA A 165 -3.50 12.50 -0.28
C ALA A 165 -3.94 11.76 -1.55
N GLN A 166 -3.55 12.26 -2.73
CA GLN A 166 -3.83 11.58 -3.98
C GLN A 166 -2.81 10.46 -4.21
N ASP A 167 -3.28 9.27 -4.57
CA ASP A 167 -2.46 8.10 -4.91
C ASP A 167 -1.58 7.60 -3.74
N THR A 168 -2.09 7.57 -2.50
CA THR A 168 -1.30 7.22 -1.29
C THR A 168 -0.61 5.85 -1.39
N LEU A 169 -1.37 4.78 -1.65
CA LEU A 169 -0.89 3.40 -1.70
C LEU A 169 -0.96 2.89 -3.13
N TYR A 170 0.21 2.78 -3.76
CA TYR A 170 0.36 2.19 -5.08
C TYR A 170 0.60 0.69 -4.97
N ASP A 171 -0.52 -0.04 -4.91
CA ASP A 171 -0.59 -1.49 -4.87
C ASP A 171 -0.44 -2.08 -6.29
N HIS A 172 0.77 -1.94 -6.84
CA HIS A 172 1.03 -1.96 -8.27
C HIS A 172 0.80 -3.34 -8.92
N PHE A 173 1.52 -4.37 -8.48
CA PHE A 173 1.30 -5.77 -8.91
C PHE A 173 1.86 -6.76 -7.89
N GLY A 174 1.34 -8.00 -7.92
CA GLY A 174 1.71 -9.08 -7.00
C GLY A 174 0.56 -9.50 -6.10
N ARG A 175 0.82 -10.47 -5.21
CA ARG A 175 -0.14 -10.92 -4.18
C ARG A 175 0.20 -10.32 -2.83
N HIS A 176 -0.71 -9.54 -2.25
CA HIS A 176 -0.44 -8.83 -1.01
C HIS A 176 -1.51 -9.05 0.05
N TYR A 177 -1.09 -9.01 1.31
CA TYR A 177 -1.97 -9.11 2.46
C TYR A 177 -1.72 -7.95 3.41
N TYR A 178 -2.77 -7.17 3.68
CA TYR A 178 -2.77 -6.05 4.61
C TYR A 178 -3.67 -6.40 5.78
N LYS A 179 -3.13 -6.41 6.99
CA LYS A 179 -3.85 -6.78 8.20
C LYS A 179 -3.75 -5.68 9.25
N ASP A 180 -4.89 -5.24 9.77
CA ASP A 180 -4.98 -4.24 10.85
C ASP A 180 -4.24 -2.93 10.50
N CYS A 181 -4.16 -2.60 9.20
CA CYS A 181 -3.49 -1.40 8.70
C CYS A 181 -4.44 -0.18 8.69
N TYR A 182 -3.87 1.01 8.78
CA TYR A 182 -4.56 2.29 8.55
C TYR A 182 -4.10 2.89 7.22
N ILE A 183 -5.03 3.29 6.36
CA ILE A 183 -4.73 3.86 5.04
C ILE A 183 -5.52 5.15 4.88
N GLU A 184 -4.82 6.25 4.59
CA GLU A 184 -5.39 7.59 4.50
C GLU A 184 -5.12 8.25 3.15
N GLY A 185 -6.13 8.89 2.58
CA GLY A 185 -5.97 9.68 1.36
C GLY A 185 -7.25 10.32 0.86
N SER A 186 -7.21 10.90 -0.33
CA SER A 186 -8.32 11.67 -0.91
C SER A 186 -8.83 11.06 -2.22
N VAL A 187 -8.00 11.09 -3.26
CA VAL A 187 -8.35 10.64 -4.62
C VAL A 187 -7.53 9.41 -4.95
N ASP A 188 -8.21 8.34 -5.37
CA ASP A 188 -7.62 7.08 -5.84
C ASP A 188 -6.55 6.53 -4.89
N PHE A 189 -6.75 6.69 -3.58
CA PHE A 189 -5.66 6.56 -2.63
C PHE A 189 -5.24 5.10 -2.35
N ILE A 190 -5.98 4.12 -2.87
CA ILE A 190 -5.57 2.72 -3.01
C ILE A 190 -5.74 2.34 -4.49
N PHE A 191 -4.64 2.18 -5.22
CA PHE A 191 -4.70 1.99 -6.68
C PHE A 191 -3.64 1.03 -7.20
N GLY A 192 -3.86 0.49 -8.40
CA GLY A 192 -2.96 -0.47 -9.06
C GLY A 192 -3.67 -1.73 -9.53
N ASN A 193 -2.90 -2.78 -9.80
CA ASN A 193 -3.39 -4.03 -10.39
C ASN A 193 -2.95 -5.29 -9.59
N ALA A 194 -2.68 -5.15 -8.29
CA ALA A 194 -2.36 -6.31 -7.45
C ALA A 194 -3.59 -7.21 -7.17
N LEU A 195 -3.31 -8.43 -6.70
CA LEU A 195 -4.28 -9.32 -6.04
C LEU A 195 -4.11 -9.16 -4.53
N SER A 196 -4.98 -8.36 -3.91
CA SER A 196 -4.76 -7.93 -2.54
C SER A 196 -5.97 -8.16 -1.63
N LEU A 197 -5.67 -8.64 -0.43
CA LEU A 197 -6.62 -8.77 0.68
C LEU A 197 -6.27 -7.74 1.77
N PHE A 198 -7.23 -6.89 2.07
CA PHE A 198 -7.23 -5.96 3.20
C PHE A 198 -8.18 -6.52 4.26
N GLU A 199 -7.66 -6.93 5.41
CA GLU A 199 -8.44 -7.52 6.50
C GLU A 199 -8.33 -6.69 7.77
N GLY A 200 -9.47 -6.28 8.33
CA GLY A 200 -9.50 -5.49 9.57
C GLY A 200 -8.91 -4.08 9.42
N CYS A 201 -8.69 -3.62 8.18
CA CYS A 201 -8.09 -2.32 7.93
C CYS A 201 -9.04 -1.15 8.20
N HIS A 202 -8.48 -0.02 8.59
CA HIS A 202 -9.17 1.26 8.69
C HIS A 202 -8.75 2.14 7.51
N VAL A 203 -9.70 2.38 6.62
CA VAL A 203 -9.58 3.20 5.43
C VAL A 203 -10.21 4.57 5.74
N HIS A 204 -9.42 5.63 5.70
CA HIS A 204 -9.82 6.97 6.15
C HIS A 204 -9.66 8.01 5.05
N ALA A 205 -10.76 8.55 4.56
CA ALA A 205 -10.77 9.58 3.55
C ALA A 205 -10.54 10.97 4.15
N ILE A 206 -9.66 11.75 3.55
CA ILE A 206 -9.41 13.17 3.88
C ILE A 206 -9.77 14.09 2.71
N ALA A 207 -10.71 13.67 1.86
CA ALA A 207 -11.13 14.46 0.71
C ALA A 207 -11.86 15.74 1.18
N ARG A 208 -11.58 16.87 0.51
CA ARG A 208 -12.23 18.16 0.82
C ARG A 208 -13.59 18.32 0.14
N LEU A 209 -13.74 17.76 -1.06
CA LEU A 209 -14.97 17.87 -1.86
C LEU A 209 -15.38 16.49 -2.33
N THR A 210 -14.66 15.95 -3.29
CA THR A 210 -14.89 14.62 -3.85
C THR A 210 -13.61 13.80 -3.86
N GLY A 211 -13.76 12.49 -3.86
CA GLY A 211 -12.63 11.57 -3.98
C GLY A 211 -13.08 10.16 -4.31
N ALA A 212 -12.13 9.24 -4.23
CA ALA A 212 -12.40 7.83 -4.42
C ALA A 212 -11.46 7.00 -3.56
N VAL A 213 -12.01 5.96 -2.94
CA VAL A 213 -11.23 5.03 -2.11
C VAL A 213 -10.28 4.22 -2.98
N THR A 214 -10.77 3.68 -4.09
CA THR A 214 -10.00 2.78 -4.95
C THR A 214 -9.93 3.22 -6.41
N ALA A 215 -8.83 2.88 -7.09
CA ALA A 215 -8.73 2.91 -8.54
C ALA A 215 -8.00 1.66 -9.05
N GLN A 216 -8.74 0.57 -9.25
CA GLN A 216 -8.17 -0.72 -9.61
C GLN A 216 -8.04 -0.84 -11.14
N ASN A 217 -6.90 -1.37 -11.60
CA ASN A 217 -6.45 -1.34 -12.99
C ASN A 217 -6.37 -2.71 -13.68
N ARG A 218 -7.30 -3.61 -13.38
CA ARG A 218 -7.38 -4.91 -14.06
C ARG A 218 -7.67 -4.73 -15.55
N GLY A 219 -6.80 -5.30 -16.37
CA GLY A 219 -6.77 -5.08 -17.81
C GLY A 219 -7.51 -6.14 -18.62
N SER A 220 -7.71 -7.34 -18.05
CA SER A 220 -8.35 -8.46 -18.73
C SER A 220 -9.24 -9.29 -17.79
N ILE A 221 -10.28 -9.92 -18.36
CA ILE A 221 -11.10 -10.92 -17.66
C ILE A 221 -10.28 -12.15 -17.24
N LEU A 222 -9.14 -12.41 -17.89
CA LEU A 222 -8.24 -13.53 -17.58
C LEU A 222 -7.33 -13.24 -16.38
N ASP A 223 -7.15 -11.97 -16.00
CA ASP A 223 -6.32 -11.61 -14.86
C ASP A 223 -7.04 -12.03 -13.57
N ASP A 224 -6.31 -12.58 -12.60
CA ASP A 224 -6.86 -12.94 -11.29
C ASP A 224 -6.71 -11.83 -10.24
N THR A 225 -6.38 -10.61 -10.66
CA THR A 225 -6.12 -9.44 -9.81
C THR A 225 -7.39 -8.78 -9.27
N GLY A 226 -7.25 -7.92 -8.25
CA GLY A 226 -8.38 -7.23 -7.62
C GLY A 226 -8.12 -6.91 -6.16
N PHE A 227 -8.93 -6.02 -5.59
CA PHE A 227 -8.85 -5.64 -4.19
C PHE A 227 -10.04 -6.17 -3.40
N SER A 228 -9.78 -6.86 -2.29
CA SER A 228 -10.81 -7.37 -1.39
C SER A 228 -10.64 -6.76 -0.01
N PHE A 229 -11.67 -6.08 0.50
CA PHE A 229 -11.73 -5.48 1.83
C PHE A 229 -12.69 -6.28 2.70
N VAL A 230 -12.18 -6.89 3.77
CA VAL A 230 -12.95 -7.79 4.63
C VAL A 230 -12.88 -7.31 6.07
N LYS A 231 -14.04 -7.08 6.70
CA LYS A 231 -14.15 -6.58 8.08
C LYS A 231 -13.41 -5.24 8.28
N CYS A 232 -13.34 -4.44 7.24
CA CYS A 232 -12.70 -3.13 7.27
C CYS A 232 -13.67 -2.05 7.79
N LYS A 233 -13.16 -0.83 7.92
CA LYS A 233 -13.95 0.39 8.11
C LYS A 233 -13.56 1.43 7.08
N VAL A 234 -14.54 2.03 6.42
CA VAL A 234 -14.36 3.21 5.55
C VAL A 234 -15.01 4.40 6.25
N THR A 235 -14.22 5.42 6.53
CA THR A 235 -14.62 6.63 7.30
C THR A 235 -13.98 7.85 6.69
N GLY A 236 -14.31 9.06 7.15
CA GLY A 236 -13.55 10.25 6.79
C GLY A 236 -14.41 11.46 6.45
N SER A 237 -13.94 12.25 5.50
CA SER A 237 -14.59 13.47 5.03
C SER A 237 -14.73 13.52 3.50
N GLY A 238 -15.66 14.34 3.03
CA GLY A 238 -15.94 14.56 1.61
C GLY A 238 -16.99 13.59 1.05
N ALA A 239 -17.24 13.69 -0.25
CA ALA A 239 -18.12 12.80 -0.99
C ALA A 239 -17.30 11.78 -1.80
N LEU A 240 -17.34 10.52 -1.39
CA LEU A 240 -16.43 9.48 -1.88
C LEU A 240 -17.17 8.47 -2.76
N TYR A 241 -16.53 8.09 -3.86
CA TYR A 241 -16.79 6.81 -4.50
C TYR A 241 -16.02 5.69 -3.77
N LEU A 242 -16.58 4.49 -3.69
CA LEU A 242 -15.87 3.27 -3.28
C LEU A 242 -14.74 2.93 -4.24
N GLY A 243 -14.92 3.26 -5.51
CA GLY A 243 -13.86 3.15 -6.49
C GLY A 243 -14.22 3.75 -7.82
N ARG A 244 -13.18 3.96 -8.62
CA ARG A 244 -13.31 4.32 -10.03
C ARG A 244 -12.58 3.30 -10.88
N ALA A 245 -13.20 2.86 -11.97
CA ALA A 245 -12.68 1.80 -12.82
C ALA A 245 -11.53 2.32 -13.72
N TRP A 246 -10.31 2.38 -13.17
CA TRP A 246 -9.13 2.81 -13.94
C TRP A 246 -8.84 1.83 -15.09
N GLY A 247 -8.91 0.53 -14.80
CA GLY A 247 -8.84 -0.54 -15.80
C GLY A 247 -10.23 -0.97 -16.30
N PRO A 248 -10.34 -1.50 -17.53
CA PRO A 248 -11.61 -1.90 -18.12
C PRO A 248 -12.28 -3.09 -17.44
N PHE A 249 -11.54 -3.93 -16.71
CA PHE A 249 -12.07 -5.08 -15.96
C PHE A 249 -11.90 -4.92 -14.44
N SER A 250 -11.93 -3.66 -13.98
CA SER A 250 -11.69 -3.25 -12.60
C SER A 250 -12.46 -4.13 -11.61
N ARG A 251 -11.77 -4.63 -10.57
CA ARG A 251 -12.39 -5.55 -9.60
C ARG A 251 -12.06 -5.17 -8.17
N VAL A 252 -13.10 -4.76 -7.43
CA VAL A 252 -13.02 -4.40 -6.02
C VAL A 252 -14.22 -4.96 -5.27
N VAL A 253 -13.97 -5.58 -4.12
CA VAL A 253 -15.01 -6.18 -3.27
C VAL A 253 -14.89 -5.62 -1.85
N PHE A 254 -15.99 -5.16 -1.28
CA PHE A 254 -16.11 -4.82 0.13
C PHE A 254 -17.08 -5.81 0.80
N ALA A 255 -16.61 -6.56 1.78
CA ALA A 255 -17.39 -7.56 2.51
C ALA A 255 -17.32 -7.30 4.02
N TYR A 256 -18.46 -7.35 4.70
CA TYR A 256 -18.57 -7.11 6.15
C TYR A 256 -17.89 -5.81 6.60
N THR A 257 -17.84 -4.81 5.73
CA THR A 257 -17.11 -3.56 5.94
C THR A 257 -18.09 -2.47 6.36
N TYR A 258 -17.78 -1.78 7.45
CA TYR A 258 -18.52 -0.58 7.85
C TYR A 258 -18.18 0.56 6.89
N MET A 259 -19.19 1.32 6.45
CA MET A 259 -19.01 2.49 5.61
C MET A 259 -19.76 3.67 6.22
N ASP A 260 -19.05 4.75 6.44
CA ASP A 260 -19.61 6.00 6.94
C ASP A 260 -20.46 6.70 5.86
N ASN A 261 -21.24 7.70 6.25
CA ASN A 261 -22.16 8.43 5.36
C ASN A 261 -21.48 9.34 4.32
N ILE A 262 -20.16 9.22 4.15
CA ILE A 262 -19.36 9.89 3.13
C ILE A 262 -19.44 9.21 1.76
N ILE A 263 -19.90 7.95 1.71
CA ILE A 263 -20.00 7.20 0.45
C ILE A 263 -21.22 7.67 -0.32
N LEU A 264 -21.01 8.11 -1.56
CA LEU A 264 -22.08 8.51 -2.45
C LEU A 264 -23.07 7.34 -2.68
N PRO A 265 -24.39 7.58 -2.73
CA PRO A 265 -25.37 6.52 -3.00
C PRO A 265 -25.11 5.76 -4.31
N LYS A 266 -24.51 6.42 -5.32
CA LYS A 266 -24.09 5.77 -6.58
C LYS A 266 -23.01 4.70 -6.35
N GLY A 267 -22.20 4.83 -5.30
CA GLY A 267 -21.14 3.90 -4.91
C GLY A 267 -19.90 3.97 -5.80
N TRP A 268 -20.05 3.90 -7.12
CA TRP A 268 -18.96 3.69 -8.07
C TRP A 268 -18.96 4.68 -9.23
N TYR A 269 -17.80 4.88 -9.86
CA TYR A 269 -17.65 5.71 -11.05
C TYR A 269 -16.93 4.95 -12.17
N ASN A 270 -17.54 4.87 -13.35
CA ASN A 270 -17.06 4.14 -14.52
C ASN A 270 -15.96 4.87 -15.30
N TRP A 271 -15.32 5.88 -14.71
CA TRP A 271 -14.33 6.73 -15.38
C TRP A 271 -14.86 7.52 -16.58
N GLY A 272 -16.18 7.65 -16.73
CA GLY A 272 -16.82 8.29 -17.89
C GLY A 272 -16.97 7.35 -19.10
N ASP A 273 -16.67 6.06 -18.95
CA ASP A 273 -16.75 5.04 -20.01
C ASP A 273 -17.85 4.03 -19.66
N PRO A 274 -19.00 4.04 -20.36
CA PRO A 274 -20.11 3.12 -20.09
C PRO A 274 -19.72 1.63 -20.21
N ASN A 275 -18.67 1.30 -20.96
CA ASN A 275 -18.22 -0.09 -21.11
C ASN A 275 -17.60 -0.66 -19.83
N ARG A 276 -17.37 0.18 -18.79
CA ARG A 276 -16.79 -0.20 -17.50
C ARG A 276 -17.82 -0.33 -16.38
N GLU A 277 -19.11 -0.34 -16.72
CA GLU A 277 -20.19 -0.56 -15.74
C GLU A 277 -20.47 -2.03 -15.45
N MET A 278 -20.01 -2.94 -16.31
CA MET A 278 -20.24 -4.39 -16.23
C MET A 278 -19.05 -5.16 -15.65
#